data_AF-A0A923RM33-F1
#
_entry.id   AF-A0A923RM33-F1
#
_cell.length_a   1.000
_cell.length_b   1.000
_cell.length_c   1.000
_cell.angle_alpha   90.00
_cell.angle_beta   90.00
_cell.angle_gamma   90.00
#
_symmetry.space_group_name_H-M   'P 1'
#
loop_
_entity.id
_entity.type
_entity.pdbx_description
1 polymer ?
#
loop_
_entity_poly.entity_id
_entity_poly.type
_entity_poly.pdbx_seq_one_letter_code
_entity_poly.pdbx_strand_id
1 'polypeptide(L)'
;MKCPNCGHELKPGLIYCEHCGHEIQIVPDYDPIDELLIGREEPGESKSAAESQTEERTVIHPEDDGQKTHTKKSRLSEKKKRLHLGLWQKCALTVAVLFICFGAFYASYSAMTSDNSYAWQLRKGRRYVEKQDYKKAILHLRQAQELQSEAEGSDVEPLRLLAQAYGALNAKETAVSCMEDALKLEASARGDSDILKDLYLEMMDLLNETGQTELVGSIIEECPYKDIQKTLLPYRIEKPACDTPEGSYSYYLRLNLSAEYGTIYYTLDGSVPTRDSTRYEAPIELMEEGDVLLSAVAINKKGMISEPLVLVYKLDFPSVKNAPEDPEE
;
A
#
# COMPACT_ATOMS: atom_id res chain seq x y z
N MET A 1 -13.49 -0.64 -33.15
CA MET A 1 -13.47 -0.30 -31.71
C MET A 1 -12.84 1.08 -31.53
N LYS A 2 -12.97 1.75 -30.38
CA LYS A 2 -12.28 3.02 -30.10
C LYS A 2 -11.10 2.80 -29.17
N CYS A 3 -10.03 3.57 -29.33
CA CYS A 3 -8.84 3.48 -28.47
C CYS A 3 -9.22 3.83 -27.03
N PRO A 4 -8.88 3.01 -26.02
CA PRO A 4 -9.22 3.30 -24.63
C PRO A 4 -8.50 4.55 -24.09
N ASN A 5 -7.32 4.88 -24.63
CA ASN A 5 -6.52 6.03 -24.20
C ASN A 5 -6.91 7.35 -24.90
N CYS A 6 -7.12 7.35 -26.23
CA CYS A 6 -7.38 8.59 -26.99
C CYS A 6 -8.75 8.68 -27.70
N GLY A 7 -9.61 7.67 -27.61
CA GLY A 7 -10.95 7.66 -28.21
C GLY A 7 -11.00 7.56 -29.75
N HIS A 8 -9.86 7.61 -30.46
CA HIS A 8 -9.79 7.48 -31.91
C HIS A 8 -10.29 6.11 -32.41
N GLU A 9 -10.90 6.04 -33.59
CA GLU A 9 -11.38 4.77 -34.15
C GLU A 9 -10.24 3.88 -34.63
N LEU A 10 -10.27 2.63 -34.19
CA LEU A 10 -9.26 1.62 -34.46
C LEU A 10 -9.73 0.72 -35.60
N LYS A 11 -8.88 0.60 -36.64
CA LYS A 11 -9.06 -0.35 -37.74
C LYS A 11 -8.94 -1.79 -37.21
N PRO A 12 -9.71 -2.76 -37.75
CA PRO A 12 -9.62 -4.15 -37.31
C PRO A 12 -8.22 -4.73 -37.52
N GLY A 13 -7.71 -5.48 -36.52
CA GLY A 13 -6.44 -6.21 -36.63
C GLY A 13 -5.17 -5.45 -36.21
N LEU A 14 -5.27 -4.20 -35.76
CA LEU A 14 -4.13 -3.45 -35.21
C LEU A 14 -3.96 -3.70 -33.71
N ILE A 15 -2.72 -3.99 -33.29
CA ILE A 15 -2.31 -4.22 -31.89
C ILE A 15 -1.84 -2.95 -31.17
N TYR A 16 -1.85 -1.79 -31.84
CA TYR A 16 -1.61 -0.47 -31.24
C TYR A 16 -2.38 0.63 -31.97
N CYS A 17 -2.61 1.75 -31.30
CA CYS A 17 -3.30 2.91 -31.86
C CYS A 17 -2.32 3.76 -32.69
N GLU A 18 -2.58 3.88 -34.00
CA GLU A 18 -1.78 4.69 -34.93
C GLU A 18 -1.70 6.19 -34.54
N HIS A 19 -2.61 6.70 -33.71
CA HIS A 19 -2.69 8.12 -33.33
C HIS A 19 -1.96 8.47 -32.02
N CYS A 20 -1.88 7.55 -31.06
CA CYS A 20 -1.24 7.82 -29.76
C CYS A 20 -0.18 6.79 -29.33
N GLY A 21 0.10 5.78 -30.16
CA GLY A 21 1.08 4.73 -29.87
C GLY A 21 0.67 3.72 -28.80
N HIS A 22 -0.49 3.90 -28.15
CA HIS A 22 -0.96 3.01 -27.09
C HIS A 22 -1.29 1.62 -27.63
N GLU A 23 -0.69 0.58 -27.04
CA GLU A 23 -1.00 -0.81 -27.35
C GLU A 23 -2.45 -1.17 -27.05
N ILE A 24 -2.99 -2.13 -27.79
CA ILE A 24 -4.38 -2.57 -27.68
C ILE A 24 -4.34 -4.06 -27.40
N GLN A 25 -4.59 -4.43 -26.15
CA GLN A 25 -4.70 -5.83 -25.77
C GLN A 25 -6.05 -6.36 -26.25
N ILE A 26 -5.99 -7.34 -27.15
CA ILE A 26 -7.15 -7.97 -27.81
C ILE A 26 -7.65 -9.19 -27.02
N VAL A 27 -6.79 -9.76 -26.19
CA VAL A 27 -7.11 -10.86 -25.27
C VAL A 27 -7.69 -10.24 -23.99
N PRO A 28 -8.91 -10.62 -23.55
CA PRO A 28 -9.42 -10.23 -22.25
C PRO A 28 -8.51 -10.78 -21.14
N ASP A 29 -8.25 -10.00 -20.11
CA ASP A 29 -7.58 -10.49 -18.90
C ASP A 29 -8.38 -11.65 -18.31
N TYR A 30 -7.81 -12.85 -18.36
CA TYR A 30 -8.45 -14.06 -17.87
C TYR A 30 -8.25 -14.15 -16.35
N ASP A 31 -9.14 -13.54 -15.57
CA ASP A 31 -9.19 -13.76 -14.12
C ASP A 31 -9.87 -15.11 -13.82
N PRO A 32 -9.16 -16.13 -13.29
CA PRO A 32 -9.76 -17.41 -12.94
C PRO A 32 -10.73 -17.34 -11.74
N ILE A 33 -10.98 -16.17 -11.16
CA ILE A 33 -11.93 -15.96 -10.06
C ILE A 33 -13.35 -15.65 -10.56
N ASP A 34 -13.53 -15.10 -11.77
CA ASP A 34 -14.87 -14.73 -12.28
C ASP A 34 -15.81 -15.95 -12.45
N GLU A 35 -15.26 -17.10 -12.86
CA GLU A 35 -16.01 -18.35 -12.99
C GLU A 35 -16.52 -18.88 -11.62
N LEU A 36 -15.87 -18.48 -10.52
CA LEU A 36 -16.22 -18.84 -9.15
C LEU A 36 -17.37 -18.00 -8.56
N LEU A 37 -17.73 -16.89 -9.20
CA LEU A 37 -18.85 -16.02 -8.79
C LEU A 37 -20.18 -16.34 -9.49
N ILE A 38 -20.15 -17.05 -10.63
CA ILE A 38 -21.35 -17.53 -11.35
C ILE A 38 -22.17 -18.54 -10.51
N GLY A 39 -21.57 -19.13 -9.47
CA GLY A 39 -22.21 -20.09 -8.56
C GLY A 39 -23.08 -19.49 -7.45
N ARG A 40 -23.37 -18.17 -7.44
CA ARG A 40 -24.05 -17.50 -6.32
C ARG A 40 -25.13 -16.49 -6.72
N GLU A 41 -26.14 -16.96 -7.45
CA GLU A 41 -27.42 -16.25 -7.57
C GLU A 41 -28.37 -16.61 -6.41
N GLU A 42 -29.13 -15.61 -5.98
CA GLU A 42 -30.21 -15.73 -4.98
C GLU A 42 -31.38 -16.57 -5.53
N PRO A 43 -32.13 -17.31 -4.69
CA PRO A 43 -33.22 -18.17 -5.17
C PRO A 43 -34.48 -17.36 -5.55
N GLY A 44 -34.62 -17.06 -6.85
CA GLY A 44 -35.75 -16.30 -7.41
C GLY A 44 -36.43 -16.96 -8.62
N GLU A 45 -37.62 -17.53 -8.38
CA GLU A 45 -38.72 -17.80 -9.34
C GLU A 45 -38.51 -18.70 -10.59
N SER A 46 -39.23 -19.81 -10.55
CA SER A 46 -39.53 -20.78 -11.62
C SER A 46 -40.06 -20.21 -12.96
N LYS A 47 -39.75 -20.90 -14.09
CA LYS A 47 -40.76 -21.46 -15.04
C LYS A 47 -40.16 -22.29 -16.21
N SER A 48 -40.93 -23.31 -16.64
CA SER A 48 -41.03 -23.95 -17.99
C SER A 48 -39.75 -24.29 -18.78
N ALA A 49 -39.47 -25.58 -19.06
CA ALA A 49 -39.98 -26.36 -20.23
C ALA A 49 -39.36 -25.91 -21.57
N ALA A 50 -39.03 -26.71 -22.58
CA ALA A 50 -39.02 -28.15 -22.89
C ALA A 50 -38.39 -28.25 -24.31
N GLU A 51 -37.88 -29.43 -24.70
CA GLU A 51 -37.79 -29.88 -26.12
C GLU A 51 -36.93 -29.05 -27.13
N SER A 52 -36.46 -29.56 -28.28
CA SER A 52 -36.29 -30.94 -28.76
C SER A 52 -35.25 -31.01 -29.89
N GLN A 53 -34.93 -32.24 -30.29
CA GLN A 53 -34.07 -32.67 -31.38
C GLN A 53 -34.40 -32.07 -32.77
N THR A 54 -33.37 -31.97 -33.63
CA THR A 54 -33.36 -32.38 -35.06
C THR A 54 -31.87 -32.37 -35.50
N GLU A 55 -31.28 -33.46 -35.99
CA GLU A 55 -31.28 -33.95 -37.39
C GLU A 55 -30.67 -32.95 -38.40
N GLU A 56 -29.99 -33.33 -39.48
CA GLU A 56 -29.32 -34.57 -39.94
C GLU A 56 -28.58 -34.14 -41.23
N ARG A 57 -27.40 -34.69 -41.58
CA ARG A 57 -27.07 -34.80 -43.01
C ARG A 57 -26.08 -35.91 -43.38
N THR A 58 -26.40 -36.57 -44.48
CA THR A 58 -25.94 -37.91 -44.86
C THR A 58 -25.40 -37.91 -46.29
N VAL A 59 -24.27 -38.60 -46.54
CA VAL A 59 -23.71 -38.99 -47.86
C VAL A 59 -22.93 -40.32 -47.62
N ILE A 60 -23.19 -41.53 -48.16
CA ILE A 60 -23.51 -42.05 -49.52
C ILE A 60 -22.20 -42.31 -50.33
N HIS A 61 -21.87 -43.46 -50.94
CA HIS A 61 -22.63 -44.70 -51.30
C HIS A 61 -21.81 -46.02 -50.97
N PRO A 62 -21.84 -47.21 -51.64
CA PRO A 62 -21.62 -48.52 -50.96
C PRO A 62 -20.66 -49.55 -51.68
N GLU A 63 -20.92 -50.85 -51.46
CA GLU A 63 -20.42 -52.08 -52.15
C GLU A 63 -19.01 -52.61 -51.72
N ASP A 64 -18.74 -53.93 -51.62
CA ASP A 64 -19.49 -55.13 -52.08
C ASP A 64 -19.30 -56.39 -51.15
N ASP A 65 -19.93 -57.51 -51.53
CA ASP A 65 -19.91 -58.90 -51.02
C ASP A 65 -18.60 -59.42 -50.36
N GLY A 66 -18.59 -60.43 -49.48
CA GLY A 66 -19.68 -61.31 -49.05
C GLY A 66 -19.24 -62.78 -48.99
N GLN A 67 -18.92 -63.32 -47.79
CA GLN A 67 -19.02 -64.77 -47.55
C GLN A 67 -19.15 -65.14 -46.07
N LYS A 68 -20.11 -66.03 -45.78
CA LYS A 68 -20.36 -66.62 -44.46
C LYS A 68 -19.79 -68.04 -44.43
N THR A 69 -19.13 -68.42 -43.35
CA THR A 69 -19.44 -69.65 -42.59
C THR A 69 -18.68 -69.68 -41.27
N HIS A 70 -19.39 -69.73 -40.13
CA HIS A 70 -19.08 -70.69 -39.06
C HIS A 70 -20.26 -70.89 -38.11
N THR A 71 -20.86 -72.08 -38.23
CA THR A 71 -21.41 -72.96 -37.17
C THR A 71 -21.78 -72.37 -35.80
N LYS A 72 -23.08 -72.53 -35.45
CA LYS A 72 -23.69 -72.29 -34.13
C LYS A 72 -23.06 -73.08 -32.96
N LYS A 73 -23.37 -72.59 -31.75
CA LYS A 73 -23.20 -73.13 -30.37
C LYS A 73 -22.00 -72.50 -29.66
N SER A 74 -22.10 -72.04 -28.39
CA SER A 74 -23.04 -72.43 -27.34
C SER A 74 -23.67 -71.24 -26.56
N ARG A 75 -24.90 -71.46 -26.08
CA ARG A 75 -25.59 -70.56 -25.12
C ARG A 75 -25.08 -70.85 -23.71
N LEU A 76 -24.01 -70.19 -23.25
CA LEU A 76 -23.46 -70.37 -21.88
C LEU A 76 -22.61 -69.18 -21.39
N SER A 77 -23.02 -67.92 -21.64
CA SER A 77 -22.22 -66.73 -21.27
C SER A 77 -22.97 -65.63 -20.48
N GLU A 78 -24.30 -65.55 -20.58
CA GLU A 78 -25.03 -64.34 -20.15
C GLU A 78 -25.22 -64.17 -18.64
N LYS A 79 -25.09 -65.25 -17.83
CA LYS A 79 -25.17 -65.14 -16.36
C LYS A 79 -23.86 -64.69 -15.69
N LYS A 80 -22.68 -64.91 -16.30
CA LYS A 80 -21.40 -64.44 -15.71
C LYS A 80 -21.13 -62.95 -15.98
N LYS A 81 -21.61 -62.40 -17.11
CA LYS A 81 -21.41 -60.98 -17.46
C LYS A 81 -22.15 -60.03 -16.50
N ARG A 82 -23.35 -60.37 -16.04
CA ARG A 82 -24.13 -59.52 -15.10
C ARG A 82 -23.49 -59.43 -13.71
N LEU A 83 -22.86 -60.51 -13.21
CA LEU A 83 -22.16 -60.49 -11.93
C LEU A 83 -20.87 -59.66 -11.99
N HIS A 84 -20.10 -59.80 -13.08
CA HIS A 84 -18.90 -58.99 -13.31
C HIS A 84 -19.20 -57.51 -13.50
N LEU A 85 -20.32 -57.16 -14.17
CA LEU A 85 -20.72 -55.76 -14.37
C LEU A 85 -21.04 -55.07 -13.03
N GLY A 86 -21.79 -55.74 -12.15
CA GLY A 86 -22.08 -55.23 -10.80
C GLY A 86 -20.87 -55.18 -9.88
N LEU A 87 -19.89 -56.09 -10.03
CA LEU A 87 -18.62 -56.03 -9.32
C LEU A 87 -17.78 -54.85 -9.83
N TRP A 88 -17.67 -54.68 -11.16
CA TRP A 88 -16.88 -53.63 -11.78
C TRP A 88 -17.44 -52.23 -11.49
N GLN A 89 -18.77 -52.07 -11.49
CA GLN A 89 -19.42 -50.82 -11.06
C GLN A 89 -19.12 -50.49 -9.59
N LYS A 90 -19.08 -51.48 -8.69
CA LYS A 90 -18.71 -51.27 -7.28
C LYS A 90 -17.23 -50.91 -7.12
N CYS A 91 -16.33 -51.60 -7.82
CA CYS A 91 -14.90 -51.26 -7.84
C CYS A 91 -14.65 -49.86 -8.42
N ALA A 92 -15.33 -49.49 -9.50
CA ALA A 92 -15.26 -48.17 -10.11
C ALA A 92 -15.73 -47.07 -9.14
N LEU A 93 -16.84 -47.30 -8.42
CA LEU A 93 -17.30 -46.39 -7.36
C LEU A 93 -16.28 -46.25 -6.21
N THR A 94 -15.68 -47.34 -5.74
CA THR A 94 -14.64 -47.25 -4.68
C THR A 94 -13.40 -46.52 -5.16
N VAL A 95 -12.98 -46.70 -6.42
CA VAL A 95 -11.84 -45.98 -7.01
C VAL A 95 -12.18 -44.50 -7.20
N ALA A 96 -13.39 -44.17 -7.67
CA ALA A 96 -13.85 -42.78 -7.80
C ALA A 96 -13.89 -42.06 -6.44
N VAL A 97 -14.39 -42.71 -5.37
CA VAL A 97 -14.35 -42.16 -4.01
C VAL A 97 -12.91 -41.95 -3.54
N LEU A 98 -11.99 -42.89 -3.80
CA LEU A 98 -10.58 -42.71 -3.47
C LEU A 98 -9.93 -41.54 -4.25
N PHE A 99 -10.27 -41.33 -5.52
CA PHE A 99 -9.81 -40.15 -6.28
C PHE A 99 -10.39 -38.84 -5.75
N ILE A 100 -11.65 -38.82 -5.32
CA ILE A 100 -12.25 -37.64 -4.68
C ILE A 100 -11.58 -37.35 -3.33
N CYS A 101 -11.36 -38.38 -2.50
CA CYS A 101 -10.64 -38.24 -1.24
C CYS A 101 -9.17 -37.81 -1.44
N PHE A 102 -8.49 -38.34 -2.46
CA PHE A 102 -7.12 -37.94 -2.81
C PHE A 102 -7.07 -36.51 -3.36
N GLY A 103 -8.04 -36.10 -4.18
CA GLY A 103 -8.17 -34.73 -4.67
C GLY A 103 -8.44 -33.74 -3.52
N ALA A 104 -9.32 -34.08 -2.59
CA ALA A 104 -9.57 -33.28 -1.38
C ALA A 104 -8.34 -33.23 -0.45
N PHE A 105 -7.62 -34.35 -0.29
CA PHE A 105 -6.38 -34.40 0.48
C PHE A 105 -5.27 -33.58 -0.17
N TYR A 106 -5.10 -33.68 -1.49
CA TYR A 106 -4.12 -32.91 -2.26
C TYR A 106 -4.44 -31.41 -2.24
N ALA A 107 -5.71 -31.03 -2.41
CA ALA A 107 -6.16 -29.65 -2.28
C ALA A 107 -5.87 -29.12 -0.86
N SER A 108 -6.24 -29.86 0.18
CA SER A 108 -5.97 -29.50 1.59
C SER A 108 -4.47 -29.40 1.90
N TYR A 109 -3.66 -30.33 1.38
CA TYR A 109 -2.20 -30.31 1.51
C TYR A 109 -1.58 -29.12 0.77
N SER A 110 -2.02 -28.85 -0.46
CA SER A 110 -1.56 -27.69 -1.25
C SER A 110 -1.92 -26.36 -0.59
N ALA A 111 -3.11 -26.25 0.02
CA ALA A 111 -3.52 -25.09 0.79
C ALA A 111 -2.63 -24.91 2.03
N MET A 112 -2.41 -25.99 2.79
CA MET A 112 -1.51 -26.01 3.96
C MET A 112 -0.07 -25.59 3.60
N THR A 113 0.45 -26.03 2.45
CA THR A 113 1.78 -25.59 1.97
C THR A 113 1.78 -24.18 1.39
N SER A 114 0.63 -23.66 0.94
CA SER A 114 0.52 -22.30 0.39
C SER A 114 0.63 -21.22 1.47
N ASP A 115 0.16 -21.50 2.68
CA ASP A 115 0.26 -20.57 3.82
C ASP A 115 1.73 -20.33 4.24
N ASN A 116 2.64 -21.27 3.96
CA ASN A 116 4.08 -21.12 4.20
C ASN A 116 4.86 -20.58 2.97
N SER A 117 4.18 -19.92 2.03
CA SER A 117 4.79 -19.33 0.85
C SER A 117 4.93 -17.81 0.98
N TYR A 118 6.13 -17.29 0.72
CA TYR A 118 6.43 -15.85 0.66
C TYR A 118 5.37 -15.05 -0.12
N ALA A 119 5.12 -15.44 -1.37
CA ALA A 119 4.21 -14.75 -2.28
C ALA A 119 2.76 -14.76 -1.76
N TRP A 120 2.34 -15.81 -1.05
CA TRP A 120 1.01 -15.86 -0.43
C TRP A 120 0.91 -14.90 0.75
N GLN A 121 1.92 -14.89 1.63
CA GLN A 121 1.98 -14.03 2.81
C GLN A 121 2.00 -12.55 2.40
N LEU A 122 2.86 -12.17 1.45
CA LEU A 122 2.93 -10.81 0.91
C LEU A 122 1.59 -10.39 0.26
N ARG A 123 1.00 -11.23 -0.62
CA ARG A 123 -0.30 -10.95 -1.25
C ARG A 123 -1.46 -10.87 -0.25
N LYS A 124 -1.36 -11.56 0.89
CA LYS A 124 -2.36 -11.49 1.96
C LYS A 124 -2.16 -10.25 2.83
N GLY A 125 -0.92 -9.88 3.12
CA GLY A 125 -0.54 -8.62 3.76
C GLY A 125 -1.03 -7.41 2.99
N ARG A 126 -0.70 -7.31 1.68
CA ARG A 126 -1.16 -6.24 0.78
C ARG A 126 -2.67 -6.04 0.83
N ARG A 127 -3.44 -7.13 0.70
CA ARG A 127 -4.93 -7.10 0.78
C ARG A 127 -5.50 -6.67 2.13
N TYR A 128 -4.71 -6.70 3.21
CA TYR A 128 -5.11 -6.11 4.49
C TYR A 128 -4.70 -4.63 4.61
N VAL A 129 -3.58 -4.22 4.02
CA VAL A 129 -3.21 -2.79 3.87
C VAL A 129 -4.25 -2.04 3.03
N GLU A 130 -4.66 -2.60 1.88
CA GLU A 130 -5.74 -2.09 1.02
C GLU A 130 -7.06 -1.90 1.78
N LYS A 131 -7.32 -2.75 2.78
CA LYS A 131 -8.51 -2.71 3.65
C LYS A 131 -8.30 -1.90 4.94
N GLN A 132 -7.14 -1.27 5.11
CA GLN A 132 -6.72 -0.54 6.31
C GLN A 132 -6.75 -1.38 7.60
N ASP A 133 -6.73 -2.72 7.49
CA ASP A 133 -6.62 -3.65 8.62
C ASP A 133 -5.14 -3.91 8.93
N TYR A 134 -4.45 -2.84 9.31
CA TYR A 134 -3.00 -2.81 9.50
C TYR A 134 -2.51 -3.87 10.50
N LYS A 135 -3.32 -4.22 11.51
CA LYS A 135 -2.99 -5.27 12.48
C LYS A 135 -2.89 -6.65 11.85
N LYS A 136 -3.82 -7.01 10.95
CA LYS A 136 -3.73 -8.27 10.19
C LYS A 136 -2.68 -8.19 9.07
N ALA A 137 -2.47 -7.01 8.48
CA ALA A 137 -1.40 -6.80 7.50
C ALA A 137 -0.03 -7.12 8.12
N ILE A 138 0.31 -6.53 9.26
CA ILE A 138 1.60 -6.72 9.95
C ILE A 138 1.89 -8.19 10.23
N LEU A 139 0.88 -8.97 10.67
CA LEU A 139 1.04 -10.40 10.91
C LEU A 139 1.53 -11.15 9.66
N HIS A 140 0.89 -10.90 8.51
CA HIS A 140 1.25 -11.56 7.25
C HIS A 140 2.53 -11.01 6.62
N LEU A 141 2.80 -9.71 6.75
CA LEU A 141 4.01 -9.08 6.20
C LEU A 141 5.27 -9.47 6.98
N ARG A 142 5.19 -9.61 8.31
CA ARG A 142 6.31 -10.18 9.11
C ARG A 142 6.61 -11.62 8.68
N GLN A 143 5.58 -12.45 8.50
CA GLN A 143 5.79 -13.83 8.04
C GLN A 143 6.40 -13.88 6.63
N ALA A 144 6.04 -12.93 5.74
CA ALA A 144 6.71 -12.78 4.45
C ALA A 144 8.19 -12.41 4.62
N GLN A 145 8.53 -11.45 5.50
CA GLN A 145 9.92 -11.06 5.77
C GLN A 145 10.76 -12.24 6.30
N GLU A 146 10.22 -13.04 7.22
CA GLU A 146 10.87 -14.26 7.73
C GLU A 146 11.17 -15.24 6.59
N LEU A 147 10.16 -15.59 5.78
CA LEU A 147 10.31 -16.51 4.64
C LEU A 147 11.23 -15.97 3.53
N GLN A 148 11.36 -14.65 3.39
CA GLN A 148 12.27 -14.03 2.42
C GLN A 148 13.73 -14.18 2.83
N SER A 149 14.02 -14.13 4.14
CA SER A 149 15.38 -14.31 4.66
C SER A 149 15.95 -15.69 4.35
N GLU A 150 15.08 -16.69 4.18
CA GLU A 150 15.43 -18.06 3.79
C GLU A 150 15.57 -18.27 2.27
N ALA A 151 15.11 -17.31 1.44
CA ALA A 151 14.88 -17.50 0.01
C ALA A 151 15.77 -16.64 -0.92
N GLU A 152 16.79 -15.95 -0.41
CA GLU A 152 17.69 -15.04 -1.14
C GLU A 152 16.95 -13.97 -1.98
N GLY A 153 16.07 -13.18 -1.33
CA GLY A 153 15.29 -12.12 -1.97
C GLY A 153 15.68 -10.69 -1.61
N SER A 154 15.90 -9.83 -2.61
CA SER A 154 16.08 -8.37 -2.50
C SER A 154 14.79 -7.58 -2.71
N ASP A 155 13.67 -8.11 -2.21
CA ASP A 155 12.35 -7.48 -2.27
C ASP A 155 12.13 -6.60 -1.03
N VAL A 156 11.97 -5.29 -1.25
CA VAL A 156 11.73 -4.30 -0.18
C VAL A 156 10.24 -4.11 0.13
N GLU A 157 9.34 -4.72 -0.66
CA GLU A 157 7.90 -4.50 -0.54
C GLU A 157 7.29 -4.89 0.82
N PRO A 158 7.68 -6.01 1.47
CA PRO A 158 7.18 -6.32 2.81
C PRO A 158 7.54 -5.23 3.83
N LEU A 159 8.75 -4.66 3.75
CA LEU A 159 9.24 -3.61 4.63
C LEU A 159 8.53 -2.28 4.40
N ARG A 160 8.32 -1.88 3.14
CA ARG A 160 7.52 -0.68 2.78
C ARG A 160 6.09 -0.77 3.31
N LEU A 161 5.42 -1.91 3.09
CA LEU A 161 4.06 -2.14 3.57
C LEU A 161 3.98 -2.24 5.11
N LEU A 162 5.03 -2.75 5.77
CA LEU A 162 5.15 -2.73 7.23
C LEU A 162 5.29 -1.30 7.75
N ALA A 163 6.15 -0.48 7.13
CA ALA A 163 6.32 0.92 7.52
C ALA A 163 5.01 1.69 7.43
N GLN A 164 4.30 1.58 6.30
CA GLN A 164 2.97 2.18 6.12
C GLN A 164 1.99 1.70 7.22
N ALA A 165 1.97 0.40 7.51
CA ALA A 165 1.08 -0.17 8.52
C ALA A 165 1.40 0.27 9.96
N TYR A 166 2.68 0.43 10.31
CA TYR A 166 3.08 0.97 11.61
C TYR A 166 2.82 2.47 11.72
N GLY A 167 3.09 3.25 10.67
CA GLY A 167 2.79 4.68 10.61
C GLY A 167 1.31 4.95 10.85
N ALA A 168 0.44 4.24 10.15
CA ALA A 168 -1.02 4.32 10.33
C ALA A 168 -1.52 3.83 11.72
N LEU A 169 -0.74 3.01 12.44
CA LEU A 169 -1.00 2.61 13.82
C LEU A 169 -0.30 3.53 14.85
N ASN A 170 0.27 4.66 14.42
CA ASN A 170 1.03 5.60 15.24
C ASN A 170 2.27 4.99 15.93
N ALA A 171 2.78 3.87 15.41
CA ALA A 171 4.02 3.21 15.85
C ALA A 171 5.22 3.77 15.06
N LYS A 172 5.41 5.09 15.16
CA LYS A 172 6.22 5.93 14.26
C LYS A 172 7.69 5.49 14.15
N GLU A 173 8.33 5.20 15.29
CA GLU A 173 9.72 4.71 15.36
C GLU A 173 9.91 3.39 14.59
N THR A 174 8.98 2.44 14.78
CA THR A 174 9.03 1.15 14.06
C THR A 174 8.74 1.29 12.58
N ALA A 175 8.00 2.32 12.16
CA ALA A 175 7.78 2.62 10.75
C ALA A 175 9.08 3.09 10.07
N VAL A 176 9.80 4.02 10.71
CA VAL A 176 11.10 4.52 10.24
C VAL A 176 12.13 3.39 10.20
N SER A 177 12.22 2.57 11.26
CA SER A 177 13.11 1.40 11.26
C SER A 177 12.83 0.44 10.09
N CYS A 178 11.57 0.19 9.73
CA CYS A 178 11.25 -0.64 8.57
C CYS A 178 11.69 0.00 7.24
N MET A 179 11.54 1.33 7.09
CA MET A 179 12.04 2.04 5.90
C MET A 179 13.56 2.08 5.82
N GLU A 180 14.25 2.29 6.94
CA GLU A 180 15.71 2.20 6.98
C GLU A 180 16.22 0.82 6.58
N ASP A 181 15.56 -0.25 7.03
CA ASP A 181 15.95 -1.62 6.66
C ASP A 181 15.67 -1.90 5.18
N ALA A 182 14.59 -1.32 4.62
CA ALA A 182 14.36 -1.33 3.17
C ALA A 182 15.45 -0.57 2.39
N LEU A 183 15.85 0.62 2.85
CA LEU A 183 16.94 1.41 2.27
C LEU A 183 18.28 0.65 2.31
N LYS A 184 18.62 0.04 3.46
CA LYS A 184 19.82 -0.79 3.64
C LYS A 184 19.80 -2.00 2.71
N LEU A 185 18.66 -2.69 2.60
CA LEU A 185 18.50 -3.86 1.73
C LEU A 185 18.68 -3.47 0.25
N GLU A 186 17.98 -2.44 -0.23
CA GLU A 186 18.07 -1.95 -1.61
C GLU A 186 19.49 -1.47 -1.96
N ALA A 187 20.09 -0.63 -1.12
CA ALA A 187 21.44 -0.12 -1.33
C ALA A 187 22.48 -1.25 -1.36
N SER A 188 22.31 -2.30 -0.54
CA SER A 188 23.20 -3.48 -0.58
C SER A 188 23.00 -4.36 -1.82
N ALA A 189 21.77 -4.42 -2.36
CA ALA A 189 21.41 -5.30 -3.47
C ALA A 189 21.68 -4.66 -4.85
N ARG A 190 21.42 -3.35 -5.01
CA ARG A 190 21.47 -2.65 -6.31
C ARG A 190 22.29 -1.34 -6.28
N GLY A 191 22.61 -0.81 -5.10
CA GLY A 191 23.35 0.45 -4.98
C GLY A 191 22.50 1.65 -5.37
N ASP A 192 23.05 2.55 -6.19
CA ASP A 192 22.33 3.71 -6.71
C ASP A 192 21.29 3.25 -7.75
N SER A 193 20.01 3.29 -7.37
CA SER A 193 18.89 2.83 -8.20
C SER A 193 17.69 3.77 -8.07
N ASP A 194 16.84 3.83 -9.10
CA ASP A 194 15.58 4.58 -8.99
C ASP A 194 14.68 4.05 -7.87
N ILE A 195 14.71 2.73 -7.60
CA ILE A 195 13.99 2.11 -6.48
C ILE A 195 14.51 2.65 -5.14
N LEU A 196 15.83 2.80 -4.98
CA LEU A 196 16.41 3.39 -3.78
C LEU A 196 16.00 4.86 -3.62
N LYS A 197 16.00 5.62 -4.71
CA LYS A 197 15.55 7.02 -4.72
C LYS A 197 14.08 7.14 -4.30
N ASP A 198 13.23 6.26 -4.83
CA ASP A 198 11.80 6.24 -4.50
C ASP A 198 11.56 5.83 -3.04
N LEU A 199 12.33 4.87 -2.49
CA LEU A 199 12.32 4.55 -1.05
C LEU A 199 12.70 5.75 -0.17
N TYR A 200 13.69 6.55 -0.57
CA TYR A 200 14.06 7.76 0.16
C TYR A 200 12.95 8.83 0.10
N LEU A 201 12.22 8.94 -1.03
CA LEU A 201 11.07 9.84 -1.14
C LEU A 201 9.89 9.36 -0.27
N GLU A 202 9.60 8.07 -0.28
CA GLU A 202 8.61 7.45 0.62
C GLU A 202 8.97 7.64 2.09
N MET A 203 10.27 7.62 2.45
CA MET A 203 10.73 7.97 3.79
C MET A 203 10.42 9.44 4.11
N MET A 204 10.68 10.40 3.22
CA MET A 204 10.34 11.81 3.47
C MET A 204 8.84 12.01 3.72
N ASP A 205 8.00 11.33 2.93
CA ASP A 205 6.54 11.41 3.06
C ASP A 205 6.07 10.76 4.37
N LEU A 206 6.62 9.60 4.76
CA LEU A 206 6.38 8.95 6.05
C LEU A 206 6.76 9.85 7.23
N LEU A 207 7.92 10.50 7.19
CA LEU A 207 8.37 11.44 8.24
C LEU A 207 7.44 12.64 8.33
N ASN A 208 6.95 13.16 7.21
CA ASN A 208 5.97 14.24 7.18
C ASN A 208 4.61 13.82 7.79
N GLU A 209 4.07 12.68 7.37
CA GLU A 209 2.79 12.15 7.88
C GLU A 209 2.85 11.78 9.36
N THR A 210 3.98 11.26 9.82
CA THR A 210 4.22 10.92 11.22
C THR A 210 4.69 12.13 12.05
N GLY A 211 5.04 13.26 11.43
CA GLY A 211 5.58 14.45 12.09
C GLY A 211 7.01 14.33 12.61
N GLN A 212 7.74 13.27 12.29
CA GLN A 212 9.15 13.05 12.70
C GLN A 212 10.12 13.85 11.80
N THR A 213 9.85 15.14 11.61
CA THR A 213 10.55 15.97 10.62
C THR A 213 11.97 16.35 11.04
N GLU A 214 12.31 16.22 12.32
CA GLU A 214 13.66 16.34 12.87
C GLU A 214 14.66 15.34 12.26
N LEU A 215 14.20 14.18 11.79
CA LEU A 215 15.04 13.16 11.17
C LEU A 215 15.41 13.47 9.70
N VAL A 216 14.75 14.46 9.09
CA VAL A 216 14.96 14.79 7.66
C VAL A 216 16.36 15.31 7.42
N GLY A 217 16.91 16.12 8.33
CA GLY A 217 18.26 16.65 8.25
C GLY A 217 19.31 15.54 8.19
N SER A 218 19.30 14.62 9.17
CA SER A 218 20.26 13.51 9.26
C SER A 218 20.13 12.54 8.08
N ILE A 219 18.92 12.14 7.69
CA ILE A 219 18.72 11.20 6.56
C ILE A 219 19.25 11.78 5.25
N ILE A 220 19.11 13.08 5.04
CA ILE A 220 19.68 13.77 3.87
C ILE A 220 21.21 13.78 3.93
N GLU A 221 21.82 13.97 5.11
CA GLU A 221 23.27 14.05 5.30
C GLU A 221 23.96 12.70 5.20
N GLU A 222 23.35 11.66 5.78
CA GLU A 222 23.82 10.28 5.78
C GLU A 222 23.66 9.59 4.43
N CYS A 223 22.80 10.10 3.54
CA CYS A 223 22.63 9.58 2.18
C CYS A 223 23.96 9.63 1.39
N PRO A 224 24.56 8.46 1.04
CA PRO A 224 25.89 8.44 0.41
C PRO A 224 25.82 8.77 -1.09
N TYR A 225 24.66 8.61 -1.72
CA TYR A 225 24.42 8.82 -3.16
C TYR A 225 24.12 10.29 -3.44
N LYS A 226 25.04 11.00 -4.12
CA LYS A 226 24.95 12.46 -4.28
C LYS A 226 23.75 12.94 -5.10
N ASP A 227 23.31 12.17 -6.09
CA ASP A 227 22.14 12.55 -6.90
C ASP A 227 20.82 12.33 -6.14
N ILE A 228 20.74 11.29 -5.31
CA ILE A 228 19.62 11.11 -4.36
C ILE A 228 19.64 12.21 -3.30
N GLN A 229 20.77 12.45 -2.62
CA GLN A 229 20.92 13.53 -1.63
C GLN A 229 20.47 14.89 -2.19
N LYS A 230 20.88 15.23 -3.43
CA LYS A 230 20.46 16.45 -4.13
C LYS A 230 18.96 16.50 -4.42
N THR A 231 18.35 15.36 -4.73
CA THR A 231 16.89 15.22 -4.94
C THR A 231 16.11 15.47 -3.64
N LEU A 232 16.69 15.12 -2.49
CA LEU A 232 16.07 15.29 -1.18
C LEU A 232 16.25 16.70 -0.58
N LEU A 233 17.25 17.50 -1.00
CA LEU A 233 17.46 18.87 -0.48
C LEU A 233 16.20 19.76 -0.39
N PRO A 234 15.23 19.74 -1.34
CA PRO A 234 14.00 20.53 -1.24
C PRO A 234 13.07 20.13 -0.08
N TYR A 235 13.29 18.96 0.54
CA TYR A 235 12.56 18.47 1.71
C TYR A 235 13.19 18.93 3.03
N ARG A 236 14.43 19.49 3.04
CA ARG A 236 15.02 20.05 4.26
C ARG A 236 14.05 21.00 4.94
N ILE A 237 13.98 20.86 6.26
CA ILE A 237 13.13 21.60 7.15
C ILE A 237 13.84 21.60 8.51
N GLU A 238 13.85 22.76 9.18
CA GLU A 238 14.49 22.92 10.48
C GLU A 238 13.57 23.71 11.39
N LYS A 239 13.63 23.42 12.69
CA LYS A 239 12.86 24.12 13.71
C LYS A 239 13.27 25.62 13.76
N PRO A 240 12.31 26.57 13.84
CA PRO A 240 12.63 27.98 14.05
C PRO A 240 13.46 28.23 15.31
N ALA A 241 14.32 29.23 15.26
CA ALA A 241 15.04 29.77 16.41
C ALA A 241 14.55 31.18 16.75
N CYS A 242 14.48 31.50 18.03
CA CYS A 242 14.30 32.86 18.54
C CYS A 242 15.60 33.35 19.19
N ASP A 243 15.92 34.63 19.01
CA ASP A 243 17.06 35.29 19.65
C ASP A 243 16.88 35.55 21.15
N THR A 244 15.63 35.59 21.61
CA THR A 244 15.24 35.97 22.97
C THR A 244 14.79 34.73 23.74
N PRO A 245 15.51 34.31 24.81
CA PRO A 245 15.14 33.14 25.58
C PRO A 245 13.81 33.34 26.33
N GLU A 246 13.14 32.24 26.66
CA GLU A 246 11.95 32.26 27.52
C GLU A 246 12.27 32.75 28.95
N GLY A 247 11.28 33.35 29.62
CA GLY A 247 11.46 33.89 30.97
C GLY A 247 10.48 34.99 31.37
N SER A 248 10.74 35.60 32.53
CA SER A 248 9.99 36.73 33.06
C SER A 248 10.74 38.04 32.87
N TYR A 249 10.03 39.07 32.41
CA TYR A 249 10.58 40.35 31.95
C TYR A 249 9.74 41.52 32.47
N SER A 250 10.40 42.60 32.86
CA SER A 250 9.77 43.84 33.36
C SER A 250 9.88 45.02 32.39
N TYR A 251 10.08 44.71 31.11
CA TYR A 251 10.21 45.64 30.00
C TYR A 251 9.70 44.99 28.71
N TYR A 252 9.38 45.81 27.70
CA TYR A 252 8.86 45.33 26.42
C TYR A 252 9.87 44.46 25.67
N LEU A 253 9.40 43.35 25.10
CA LEU A 253 10.25 42.44 24.31
C LEU A 253 10.06 42.65 22.81
N ARG A 254 11.12 42.33 22.07
CA ARG A 254 11.13 42.29 20.61
C ARG A 254 11.79 41.01 20.13
N LEU A 255 10.97 40.01 19.81
CA LEU A 255 11.41 38.67 19.47
C LEU A 255 11.77 38.61 17.98
N ASN A 256 13.01 38.26 17.64
CA ASN A 256 13.41 37.99 16.26
C ASN A 256 13.40 36.47 16.04
N LEU A 257 12.56 36.01 15.11
CA LEU A 257 12.51 34.62 14.67
C LEU A 257 13.35 34.42 13.40
N SER A 258 13.95 33.25 13.28
CA SER A 258 14.73 32.82 12.11
C SER A 258 14.52 31.33 11.83
N ALA A 259 14.64 30.94 10.56
CA ALA A 259 14.59 29.55 10.11
C ALA A 259 15.46 29.41 8.87
N GLU A 260 16.21 28.31 8.77
CA GLU A 260 17.12 28.08 7.65
C GLU A 260 16.36 27.61 6.39
N TYR A 261 15.30 26.83 6.57
CA TYR A 261 14.52 26.24 5.49
C TYR A 261 13.01 26.47 5.69
N GLY A 262 12.42 27.36 4.88
CA GLY A 262 10.97 27.56 4.82
C GLY A 262 10.50 28.93 5.30
N THR A 263 9.20 29.06 5.50
CA THR A 263 8.54 30.29 5.99
C THR A 263 7.97 30.03 7.38
N ILE A 264 8.18 30.96 8.31
CA ILE A 264 7.75 30.81 9.70
C ILE A 264 6.29 31.26 9.85
N TYR A 265 5.50 30.44 10.55
CA TYR A 265 4.14 30.73 10.99
C TYR A 265 4.07 30.57 12.50
N TYR A 266 3.35 31.47 13.18
CA TYR A 266 3.36 31.51 14.65
C TYR A 266 2.01 31.89 15.26
N THR A 267 1.91 31.63 16.55
CA THR A 267 0.79 31.94 17.46
C THR A 267 1.37 32.45 18.79
N LEU A 268 0.57 33.18 19.58
CA LEU A 268 0.99 33.76 20.88
C LEU A 268 0.16 33.25 22.06
N ASP A 269 -0.85 32.42 21.78
CA ASP A 269 -1.72 31.74 22.74
C ASP A 269 -1.32 30.25 22.95
N GLY A 270 -0.25 29.80 22.30
CA GLY A 270 0.22 28.42 22.31
C GLY A 270 -0.57 27.43 21.45
N SER A 271 -1.54 27.89 20.66
CA SER A 271 -2.21 27.03 19.68
C SER A 271 -1.21 26.55 18.61
N VAL A 272 -1.37 25.32 18.10
CA VAL A 272 -0.41 24.74 17.13
C VAL A 272 -0.46 25.55 15.82
N PRO A 273 0.66 26.16 15.38
CA PRO A 273 0.66 26.98 14.18
C PRO A 273 0.45 26.15 12.92
N THR A 274 -0.26 26.72 11.95
CA THR A 274 -0.54 26.12 10.63
C THR A 274 -0.22 27.13 9.52
N ARG A 275 -0.43 26.74 8.25
CA ARG A 275 -0.34 27.67 7.11
C ARG A 275 -1.31 28.86 7.18
N ASP A 276 -2.40 28.71 7.93
CA ASP A 276 -3.43 29.75 8.09
C ASP A 276 -3.17 30.64 9.33
N SER A 277 -2.15 30.32 10.13
CA SER A 277 -1.68 31.15 11.25
C SER A 277 -0.91 32.39 10.77
N THR A 278 -0.55 33.29 11.69
CA THR A 278 0.17 34.51 11.36
C THR A 278 1.54 34.20 10.75
N ARG A 279 1.77 34.63 9.51
CA ARG A 279 3.09 34.57 8.87
C ARG A 279 4.04 35.57 9.53
N TYR A 280 5.24 35.12 9.91
CA TYR A 280 6.27 36.01 10.44
C TYR A 280 6.92 36.81 9.30
N GLU A 281 6.80 38.14 9.36
CA GLU A 281 7.36 39.09 8.38
C GLU A 281 8.24 40.17 9.02
N ALA A 282 8.05 40.42 10.31
CA ALA A 282 8.76 41.42 11.10
C ALA A 282 8.85 40.92 12.57
N PRO A 283 9.78 41.47 13.38
CA PRO A 283 9.95 41.06 14.78
C PRO A 283 8.66 41.23 15.60
N ILE A 284 8.40 40.29 16.52
CA ILE A 284 7.19 40.29 17.33
C ILE A 284 7.43 41.18 18.55
N GLU A 285 6.59 42.19 18.74
CA GLU A 285 6.70 43.14 19.85
C GLU A 285 5.69 42.79 20.95
N LEU A 286 6.18 42.47 22.15
CA LEU A 286 5.34 42.18 23.32
C LEU A 286 5.33 43.42 24.24
N MET A 287 4.20 44.12 24.26
CA MET A 287 4.02 45.39 24.96
C MET A 287 3.00 45.34 26.12
N GLU A 288 2.25 44.26 26.24
CA GLU A 288 1.19 44.08 27.25
C GLU A 288 1.68 43.18 28.39
N GLU A 289 1.16 43.40 29.61
CA GLU A 289 1.41 42.52 30.75
C GLU A 289 0.66 41.20 30.61
N GLY A 290 1.24 40.14 31.17
CA GLY A 290 0.64 38.81 31.20
C GLY A 290 1.58 37.71 30.73
N ASP A 291 1.04 36.50 30.62
CA ASP A 291 1.74 35.33 30.13
C ASP A 291 1.47 35.18 28.62
N VAL A 292 2.53 35.04 27.82
CA VAL A 292 2.51 34.86 26.36
C VAL A 292 3.17 33.53 26.01
N LEU A 293 2.48 32.70 25.24
CA LEU A 293 2.96 31.38 24.82
C LEU A 293 3.23 31.41 23.32
N LEU A 294 4.47 31.76 22.95
CA LEU A 294 4.90 31.74 21.56
C LEU A 294 5.00 30.28 21.09
N SER A 295 4.25 29.92 20.06
CA SER A 295 4.51 28.72 19.27
C SER A 295 4.81 29.11 17.83
N ALA A 296 5.84 28.51 17.23
CA ALA A 296 6.25 28.80 15.85
C ALA A 296 6.75 27.55 15.12
N VAL A 297 6.36 27.39 13.85
CA VAL A 297 6.85 26.32 12.95
C VAL A 297 7.38 26.95 11.66
N ALA A 298 8.37 26.31 11.04
CA ALA A 298 8.73 26.58 9.66
C ALA A 298 7.93 25.66 8.73
N ILE A 299 7.60 26.14 7.53
CA ILE A 299 6.95 25.33 6.49
C ILE A 299 7.71 25.50 5.18
N ASN A 300 8.22 24.40 4.63
CA ASN A 300 9.04 24.42 3.41
C ASN A 300 8.18 24.37 2.12
N LYS A 301 8.86 24.39 0.96
CA LYS A 301 8.21 24.37 -0.37
C LYS A 301 7.51 23.04 -0.69
N LYS A 302 7.91 21.94 -0.05
CA LYS A 302 7.23 20.64 -0.14
C LYS A 302 6.00 20.57 0.76
N GLY A 303 5.85 21.50 1.70
CA GLY A 303 4.77 21.53 2.67
C GLY A 303 5.03 20.70 3.91
N MET A 304 6.28 20.29 4.15
CA MET A 304 6.68 19.76 5.44
C MET A 304 6.67 20.88 6.48
N ILE A 305 6.18 20.56 7.66
CA ILE A 305 6.09 21.44 8.83
C ILE A 305 7.19 20.99 9.80
N SER A 306 8.00 21.92 10.30
CA SER A 306 9.04 21.61 11.27
C SER A 306 8.45 21.18 12.62
N GLU A 307 9.29 20.54 13.44
CA GLU A 307 9.08 20.53 14.88
C GLU A 307 8.85 21.96 15.43
N PRO A 308 7.95 22.14 16.41
CA PRO A 308 7.58 23.45 16.91
C PRO A 308 8.65 24.05 17.84
N LEU A 309 8.94 25.32 17.63
CA LEU A 309 9.46 26.18 18.69
C LEU A 309 8.31 26.54 19.63
N VAL A 310 8.50 26.33 20.94
CA VAL A 310 7.57 26.74 21.99
C VAL A 310 8.39 27.46 23.05
N LEU A 311 7.99 28.68 23.41
CA LEU A 311 8.68 29.54 24.38
C LEU A 311 7.67 30.28 25.25
N VAL A 312 7.92 30.35 26.55
CA VAL A 312 7.04 31.02 27.53
C VAL A 312 7.61 32.38 27.94
N TYR A 313 6.86 33.45 27.71
CA TYR A 313 7.20 34.78 28.20
C TYR A 313 6.20 35.25 29.25
N LYS A 314 6.68 35.96 30.26
CA LYS A 314 5.85 36.64 31.24
C LYS A 314 6.27 38.10 31.37
N LEU A 315 5.34 39.02 31.12
CA LEU A 315 5.58 40.46 31.22
C LEU A 315 4.86 41.02 32.47
N ASP A 316 5.62 41.67 33.35
CA ASP A 316 5.16 42.24 34.62
C ASP A 316 5.86 43.59 34.82
N PHE A 317 5.17 44.70 34.50
CA PHE A 317 5.78 46.02 34.53
C PHE A 317 5.65 46.65 35.92
N PRO A 318 6.70 47.34 36.41
CA PRO A 318 6.61 48.00 37.71
C PRO A 318 5.55 49.10 37.66
N SER A 319 4.44 48.89 38.39
CA SER A 319 3.38 49.90 38.52
C SER A 319 3.99 51.23 38.97
N VAL A 320 3.71 52.32 38.24
CA VAL A 320 4.18 53.67 38.60
C VAL A 320 3.42 54.17 39.83
N LYS A 321 3.82 53.67 41.00
CA LYS A 321 3.33 54.13 42.30
C LYS A 321 4.32 55.09 42.91
N ASN A 322 3.89 56.34 43.00
CA ASN A 322 4.51 57.43 43.73
C ASN A 322 5.83 57.93 43.13
N ALA A 323 5.73 58.73 42.06
CA ALA A 323 6.55 59.94 42.04
C ALA A 323 6.15 60.76 43.28
N PRO A 324 7.11 61.26 44.09
CA PRO A 324 6.75 62.18 45.18
C PRO A 324 6.10 63.43 44.59
N GLU A 325 4.97 63.85 45.17
CA GLU A 325 4.41 65.17 44.90
C GLU A 325 5.48 66.21 45.28
N ASP A 326 5.89 67.03 44.32
CA ASP A 326 6.80 68.15 44.58
C ASP A 326 6.15 69.05 45.64
N PRO A 327 6.85 69.44 46.71
CA PRO A 327 6.28 70.32 47.72
C PRO A 327 6.04 71.70 47.09
N GLU A 328 4.77 72.09 46.97
CA GLU A 328 4.38 73.44 46.56
C GLU A 328 5.01 74.49 47.51
N GLU A 329 5.67 75.51 46.94
CA GLU A 329 6.41 76.58 47.66
C GLU A 329 5.50 77.59 48.39
#